data_AF-A0A958RLU4-F1
#
_entry.id   AF-A0A958RLU4-F1
#
_cell.length_a   1.000
_cell.length_b   1.000
_cell.length_c   1.000
_cell.angle_alpha   90.00
_cell.angle_beta   90.00
_cell.angle_gamma   90.00
#
_symmetry.space_group_name_H-M   'P 1'
#
loop_
_entity.id
_entity.type
_entity.pdbx_description
1 polymer ?
#
loop_
_entity_poly.entity_id
_entity_poly.type
_entity_poly.pdbx_seq_one_letter_code
_entity_poly.pdbx_strand_id
1 'polypeptide(L)'
;ILCKTKRLGSIYVSFDGRLWPCCWTASNFYHPDRTPKKADLQTLLESYGENFNSLHHHSLDEILSHPWLAGELSLSWSRGFNDPQFPRLRACSQQCGEKYSAVSAQLDPKTRATKRL
;
A
#
# COMPACT_ATOMS: atom_id res chain seq x y z
N ILE A 1 10.01 5.77 6.75
CA ILE A 1 8.66 5.21 6.49
C ILE A 1 7.81 5.51 7.71
N LEU A 2 6.75 6.31 7.56
CA LEU A 2 5.84 6.62 8.66
C LEU A 2 4.48 5.96 8.40
N CYS A 3 4.32 4.71 8.82
CA CYS A 3 3.11 3.91 8.51
C CYS A 3 2.32 3.57 9.77
N LYS A 4 1.05 3.97 9.82
CA LYS A 4 0.17 3.76 10.97
C LYS A 4 0.02 2.27 11.32
N THR A 5 -0.27 1.43 10.33
CA THR A 5 -0.53 -0.01 10.56
C THR A 5 0.72 -0.74 11.03
N LYS A 6 1.90 -0.40 10.50
CA LYS A 6 3.18 -0.90 10.99
C LYS A 6 3.42 -0.53 12.46
N ARG A 7 3.16 0.73 12.85
CA ARG A 7 3.31 1.18 14.25
C ARG A 7 2.34 0.49 15.21
N LEU A 8 1.14 0.20 14.75
CA LEU A 8 0.11 -0.46 15.57
C LEU A 8 0.24 -1.99 15.57
N GLY A 9 1.06 -2.59 14.71
CA GLY A 9 1.11 -4.04 14.53
C GLY A 9 -0.20 -4.61 13.99
N SER A 10 -0.95 -3.84 13.20
CA SER A 10 -2.29 -4.21 12.72
C SER A 10 -2.28 -4.62 11.25
N ILE A 11 -3.08 -5.62 10.90
CA ILE A 11 -3.37 -6.01 9.52
C ILE A 11 -4.83 -5.69 9.18
N TYR A 12 -5.16 -5.49 7.89
CA TYR A 12 -6.53 -5.31 7.44
C TYR A 12 -7.03 -6.58 6.77
N VAL A 13 -8.25 -7.02 7.12
CA VAL A 13 -8.96 -8.13 6.47
C VAL A 13 -10.14 -7.53 5.70
N SER A 14 -10.19 -7.72 4.38
CA SER A 14 -11.30 -7.24 3.54
C SER A 14 -12.53 -8.14 3.61
N PHE A 15 -13.64 -7.66 3.05
CA PHE A 15 -14.94 -8.35 3.06
C PHE A 15 -14.92 -9.72 2.37
N ASP A 16 -13.95 -9.97 1.49
CA ASP A 16 -13.74 -11.22 0.76
C ASP A 16 -12.66 -12.12 1.40
N GLY A 17 -12.29 -11.84 2.65
CA GLY A 17 -11.34 -12.66 3.40
C GLY A 17 -9.88 -12.46 3.01
N ARG A 18 -9.54 -11.46 2.19
CA ARG A 18 -8.14 -11.16 1.85
C ARG A 18 -7.45 -10.29 2.90
N LEU A 19 -6.19 -10.59 3.16
CA LEU A 19 -5.33 -9.82 4.02
C LEU A 19 -4.53 -8.78 3.25
N TRP A 20 -4.48 -7.59 3.81
CA TRP A 20 -3.84 -6.43 3.23
C TRP A 20 -3.07 -5.66 4.30
N PRO A 21 -1.89 -5.07 3.98
CA PRO A 21 -1.07 -4.33 4.94
C PRO A 21 -1.78 -3.09 5.53
N CYS A 22 -2.81 -2.58 4.84
CA CYS A 22 -3.74 -1.60 5.39
C CYS A 22 -5.04 -1.54 4.58
N CYS A 23 -6.05 -0.83 5.09
CA CYS A 23 -7.31 -0.62 4.37
C CYS A 23 -7.14 0.13 3.03
N TRP A 24 -6.09 0.94 2.87
CA TRP A 24 -5.84 1.67 1.63
C TRP A 24 -5.43 0.76 0.47
N THR A 25 -4.69 -0.33 0.71
CA THR A 25 -4.39 -1.28 -0.36
C THR A 25 -5.67 -1.99 -0.80
N ALA A 26 -6.49 -2.47 0.14
CA ALA A 26 -7.79 -3.05 -0.18
C ALA A 26 -8.69 -2.07 -0.95
N SER A 27 -8.84 -0.83 -0.45
CA SER A 27 -9.67 0.20 -1.10
C SER A 27 -9.22 0.50 -2.54
N ASN A 28 -7.91 0.52 -2.82
CA ASN A 28 -7.42 0.72 -4.18
C ASN A 28 -7.61 -0.52 -5.07
N PHE A 29 -7.54 -1.73 -4.52
CA PHE A 29 -7.80 -2.95 -5.26
C PHE A 29 -9.27 -3.06 -5.69
N TYR A 30 -10.21 -2.84 -4.75
CA TYR A 30 -11.65 -2.90 -5.03
C TYR A 30 -12.21 -1.61 -5.64
N HIS A 31 -11.37 -0.60 -5.91
CA HIS A 31 -11.84 0.60 -6.60
C HIS A 31 -12.44 0.21 -7.96
N PRO A 32 -13.62 0.74 -8.34
CA PRO A 32 -14.28 0.33 -9.59
C PRO A 32 -13.43 0.64 -10.82
N ASP A 33 -12.84 1.84 -10.85
CA ASP A 33 -12.01 2.27 -11.96
C ASP A 33 -10.65 1.58 -12.02
N ARG A 34 -10.12 1.44 -13.24
CA ARG A 34 -8.73 1.04 -13.46
C ARG A 34 -7.82 2.20 -13.08
N THR A 35 -7.25 2.11 -11.88
CA THR A 35 -6.25 3.07 -11.41
C THR A 35 -4.86 2.45 -11.45
N PRO A 36 -3.80 3.27 -11.53
CA PRO A 36 -2.45 2.73 -11.50
C PRO A 36 -2.13 1.98 -10.19
N LYS A 37 -2.71 2.41 -9.06
CA LYS A 37 -2.56 1.69 -7.78
C LYS A 37 -3.26 0.32 -7.78
N LYS A 38 -4.39 0.22 -8.47
CA LYS A 38 -5.08 -1.06 -8.68
C LYS A 38 -4.22 -1.99 -9.53
N ALA A 39 -3.62 -1.48 -10.61
CA ALA A 39 -2.70 -2.24 -11.44
C ALA A 39 -1.50 -2.77 -10.64
N ASP A 40 -0.88 -1.96 -9.77
CA ASP A 40 0.20 -2.43 -8.88
C ASP A 40 -0.22 -3.64 -8.03
N LEU A 41 -1.45 -3.61 -7.51
CA LEU A 41 -2.00 -4.66 -6.65
C LEU A 41 -2.40 -5.90 -7.46
N GLN A 42 -2.82 -5.74 -8.71
CA GLN A 42 -3.07 -6.86 -9.62
C GLN A 42 -1.76 -7.56 -9.99
N THR A 43 -0.73 -6.81 -10.40
CA THR A 43 0.60 -7.37 -10.67
C THR A 43 1.20 -8.08 -9.45
N LEU A 44 0.93 -7.57 -8.25
CA LEU A 44 1.30 -8.25 -7.01
C LEU A 44 0.63 -9.64 -6.90
N LEU A 45 -0.69 -9.72 -7.11
CA LEU A 45 -1.41 -11.00 -7.08
C LEU A 45 -0.91 -11.94 -8.18
N GLU A 46 -0.65 -11.44 -9.38
CA GLU A 46 -0.09 -12.23 -10.49
C GLU A 46 1.30 -12.80 -10.15
N SER A 47 2.12 -12.05 -9.41
CA SER A 47 3.50 -12.45 -9.07
C SER A 47 3.59 -13.55 -8.01
N TYR A 48 2.69 -13.52 -7.02
CA TYR A 48 2.71 -14.47 -5.89
C TYR A 48 1.58 -15.50 -5.94
N GLY A 49 0.70 -15.41 -6.93
CA GLY A 49 -0.49 -16.23 -7.10
C GLY A 49 -1.75 -15.53 -6.58
N GLU A 50 -2.82 -15.60 -7.38
CA GLU A 50 -4.06 -14.85 -7.17
C GLU A 50 -4.67 -14.97 -5.76
N ASN A 51 -4.38 -16.04 -5.02
CA ASN A 51 -4.98 -16.32 -3.71
C ASN A 51 -4.01 -16.29 -2.53
N PHE A 52 -2.74 -15.90 -2.73
CA PHE A 52 -1.69 -16.00 -1.70
C PHE A 52 -2.06 -15.30 -0.38
N ASN A 53 -2.91 -14.28 -0.43
CA ASN A 53 -3.36 -13.50 0.73
C ASN A 53 -4.81 -13.77 1.15
N SER A 54 -5.44 -14.85 0.70
CA SER A 54 -6.85 -15.16 0.98
C SER A 54 -7.01 -16.19 2.11
N LEU A 55 -7.80 -15.85 3.13
CA LEU A 55 -8.16 -16.78 4.22
C LEU A 55 -9.00 -17.97 3.77
N HIS A 56 -9.54 -17.94 2.56
CA HIS A 56 -10.24 -19.08 1.96
C HIS A 56 -9.28 -20.17 1.46
N HIS A 57 -8.00 -19.85 1.32
CA HIS A 57 -6.97 -20.75 0.77
C HIS A 57 -5.81 -21.00 1.73
N HIS A 58 -5.55 -20.09 2.65
CA HIS A 58 -4.43 -20.13 3.59
C HIS A 58 -4.88 -19.75 4.99
N SER A 59 -4.22 -20.30 6.00
CA SER A 59 -4.34 -19.84 7.38
C SER A 59 -3.77 -18.43 7.55
N LEU A 60 -4.17 -17.77 8.64
CA LEU A 60 -3.64 -16.45 8.99
C LEU A 60 -2.11 -16.46 9.09
N ASP A 61 -1.52 -17.46 9.75
CA ASP A 61 -0.07 -17.55 9.97
C ASP A 61 0.71 -17.79 8.68
N GLU A 62 0.17 -18.58 7.75
CA GLU A 62 0.75 -18.77 6.41
C GLU A 62 0.81 -17.45 5.64
N ILE A 63 -0.27 -16.66 5.67
CA ILE A 63 -0.32 -15.36 4.99
C ILE A 63 0.62 -14.35 5.66
N LEU A 64 0.67 -14.32 7.00
CA LEU A 64 1.56 -13.43 7.75
C LEU A 64 3.04 -13.76 7.54
N SER A 65 3.36 -15.03 7.35
CA SER A 65 4.72 -15.52 7.09
C SER A 65 5.11 -15.48 5.62
N HIS A 66 4.18 -15.15 4.72
CA HIS A 66 4.43 -15.10 3.29
C HIS A 66 5.55 -14.07 2.97
N PRO A 67 6.53 -14.39 2.09
CA PRO A 67 7.72 -13.55 1.85
C PRO A 67 7.39 -12.08 1.55
N TRP A 68 6.33 -11.88 0.76
CA TRP A 68 5.86 -10.56 0.42
C TRP A 68 5.55 -9.71 1.66
N LEU A 69 4.77 -10.23 2.61
CA LEU A 69 4.33 -9.46 3.77
C LEU A 69 5.41 -9.43 4.86
N ALA A 70 6.12 -10.54 5.07
CA ALA A 70 7.12 -10.69 6.12
C ALA A 70 8.39 -9.84 5.88
N GLY A 71 8.76 -9.56 4.62
CA GLY A 71 9.99 -8.85 4.33
C GLY A 71 9.97 -7.96 3.09
N GLU A 72 9.46 -8.47 1.97
CA GLU A 72 9.67 -7.81 0.67
C GLU A 72 8.87 -6.51 0.53
N LEU A 73 7.71 -6.40 1.17
CA LEU A 73 6.96 -5.14 1.27
C LEU A 73 7.80 -4.05 1.94
N SER A 74 8.55 -4.38 3.01
CA SER A 74 9.46 -3.43 3.65
C SER A 74 10.68 -3.14 2.77
N LEU A 75 11.24 -4.15 2.09
CA LEU A 75 12.36 -3.99 1.17
C LEU A 75 12.01 -3.10 -0.03
N SER A 76 10.78 -3.18 -0.55
CA SER A 76 10.32 -2.39 -1.71
C SER A 76 10.55 -0.88 -1.54
N TRP A 77 10.60 -0.39 -0.28
CA TRP A 77 10.85 1.01 0.03
C TRP A 77 12.20 1.54 -0.45
N SER A 78 13.23 0.69 -0.50
CA SER A 78 14.56 1.05 -1.03
C SER A 78 14.72 0.78 -2.52
N ARG A 79 13.75 0.09 -3.16
CA ARG A 79 13.82 -0.36 -4.56
C ARG A 79 13.08 0.56 -5.55
N GLY A 80 12.02 1.22 -5.09
CA GLY A 80 11.25 2.15 -5.92
C GLY A 80 10.16 1.47 -6.75
N PHE A 81 9.52 2.21 -7.65
CA PHE A 81 8.30 1.77 -8.35
C PHE A 81 8.53 0.79 -9.50
N ASN A 82 9.69 0.86 -10.14
CA ASN A 82 10.01 0.13 -11.36
C ASN A 82 10.96 -1.06 -11.11
N ASP A 83 11.14 -1.46 -9.85
CA ASP A 83 11.97 -2.63 -9.54
C ASP A 83 11.30 -3.90 -10.07
N PRO A 84 12.02 -4.77 -10.79
CA PRO A 84 11.42 -5.92 -11.46
C PRO A 84 11.08 -7.07 -10.51
N GLN A 85 11.59 -7.07 -9.27
CA GLN A 85 11.32 -8.12 -8.28
C GLN A 85 10.41 -7.62 -7.17
N PHE A 86 10.70 -6.44 -6.61
CA PHE A 86 10.03 -5.92 -5.42
C PHE A 86 9.57 -4.46 -5.63
N PRO A 87 8.64 -4.20 -6.58
CA PRO A 87 8.17 -2.85 -6.83
C PRO A 87 7.40 -2.30 -5.63
N ARG A 88 7.67 -1.04 -5.30
CA ARG A 88 6.95 -0.34 -4.22
C ARG A 88 5.53 -0.03 -4.65
N LEU A 89 4.54 -0.43 -3.86
CA LEU A 89 3.15 -0.07 -4.12
C LEU A 89 2.93 1.45 -4.03
N ARG A 90 2.28 2.04 -5.04
CA ARG A 90 1.92 3.47 -5.02
C ARG A 90 0.96 3.83 -3.90
N ALA A 91 0.03 2.93 -3.57
CA ALA A 91 -0.86 3.09 -2.43
C ALA A 91 -0.08 3.24 -1.12
N CYS A 92 0.94 2.40 -0.89
CA CYS A 92 1.79 2.50 0.29
C CYS A 92 2.61 3.79 0.31
N SER A 93 3.17 4.20 -0.83
CA SER A 93 3.96 5.43 -0.93
C SER A 93 3.13 6.67 -0.57
N GLN A 94 1.88 6.76 -1.04
CA GLN A 94 1.00 7.88 -0.73
C GLN A 94 0.64 7.95 0.77
N GLN A 95 0.41 6.79 1.40
CA GLN A 95 -0.14 6.75 2.75
C GLN A 95 0.93 6.71 3.85
N CYS A 96 2.10 6.16 3.52
CA CYS A 96 3.17 5.88 4.49
C CYS A 96 4.53 6.49 4.10
N GLY A 97 4.62 7.16 2.94
CA GLY A 97 5.81 7.87 2.49
C GLY A 97 5.97 9.23 3.18
N GLU A 98 7.21 9.63 3.44
CA GLU A 98 7.54 10.84 4.22
C GLU A 98 7.48 12.16 3.42
N LYS A 99 6.85 12.21 2.24
CA LYS A 99 6.77 13.45 1.46
C LYS A 99 5.35 13.75 0.97
N TYR A 100 4.93 14.95 1.37
CA TYR A 100 3.70 15.70 1.06
C TYR A 100 2.49 15.44 1.96
N SER A 101 2.27 16.37 2.89
CA SER A 101 0.98 16.61 3.52
C SER A 101 0.30 17.75 2.77
N ALA A 102 -0.87 17.48 2.18
CA ALA A 102 -1.67 18.51 1.52
C ALA A 102 -2.02 19.66 2.49
N VAL A 103 -2.20 19.33 3.77
CA VAL A 103 -2.41 20.31 4.85
C VAL A 103 -1.15 21.14 5.06
N SER A 104 0.03 20.52 5.11
CA SER A 104 1.29 21.24 5.29
C SER A 104 1.60 22.15 4.09
N ALA A 105 1.21 21.76 2.87
CA ALA A 105 1.33 22.60 1.68
C ALA A 105 0.31 23.75 1.64
N GLN A 106 -0.89 23.56 2.21
CA GLN A 106 -1.88 24.62 2.38
C GLN A 106 -1.52 25.60 3.50
N LEU A 107 -0.81 25.13 4.52
CA LEU A 107 -0.33 25.93 5.66
C LEU A 107 1.05 26.56 5.41
N ASP A 108 1.74 26.20 4.33
CA ASP A 108 3.02 26.80 3.96
C ASP A 108 2.81 28.30 3.62
N PRO A 109 3.45 29.23 4.36
CA PRO A 109 3.30 30.66 4.14
C PRO A 109 3.66 31.11 2.71
N LYS A 110 4.54 30.37 2.02
CA LYS A 110 5.01 30.72 0.66
C LYS A 110 3.95 30.48 -0.42
N THR A 111 3.05 29.52 -0.24
CA THR A 111 1.95 29.21 -1.16
C THR A 111 0.66 30.00 -0.87
N ARG A 112 0.55 30.62 0.31
CA ARG A 112 -0.62 31.43 0.70
C ARG A 112 -0.63 32.83 0.08
N ALA A 113 0.53 33.35 -0.34
CA ALA A 113 0.67 34.70 -0.91
C ALA A 113 0.11 34.83 -2.34
N THR A 114 -0.08 33.73 -3.07
CA THR A 114 -0.51 33.72 -4.48
C THR A 114 -2.01 33.49 -4.70
N LYS A 115 -2.81 33.35 -3.63
CA LYS A 115 -4.27 33.11 -3.71
C LYS A 115 -5.14 34.29 -3.25
N ARG A 116 -4.61 35.51 -3.24
CA ARG A 116 -5.41 36.74 -3.16
C ARG A 116 -5.45 37.42 -4.53
N LEU A 117 -6.34 36.96 -5.38
CA LEU A 117 -6.89 37.70 -6.52
C LEU A 117 -8.40 37.51 -6.46
#